data_AF-A0A7S0HQ73-F1
#
_entry.id   AF-A0A7S0HQ73-F1
#
_cell.length_a   1.000
_cell.length_b   1.000
_cell.length_c   1.000
_cell.angle_alpha   90.00
_cell.angle_beta   90.00
_cell.angle_gamma   90.00
#
_symmetry.space_group_name_H-M   'P 1'
#
loop_
_entity.id
_entity.type
_entity.pdbx_description
1 polymer ?
#
loop_
_entity_poly.entity_id
_entity_poly.type
_entity_poly.pdbx_seq_one_letter_code
_entity_poly.pdbx_strand_id
1 'polypeptide(L)'
;MLGRGRTAVWLAMALLAMALATAKGEEVVTLTESNFDEAIKKHSFMVVEFYAPWCGHCKSLAPEYEKAAAALKGDKSAGQEIILAKVDATVERNLSEKFGIGGFPTLKIFENHDASSPSEYAGPRDATGIVDYLKKRAGPASREITSDADAKDLMEKNPVIVVNSGKADSTWTSIANSMRDVVVWAHTSNKQAMSAFGVKSGTITMLKKFDEKTVVYSGSHSDAKKIKDFVNEHRVEIGFFF
;
A
#
# COMPACT_ATOMS: atom_id res chain seq x y z
N MET A 1 -72.17 -53.54 7.00
CA MET A 1 -71.01 -54.36 6.60
C MET A 1 -69.75 -53.56 6.84
N LEU A 2 -68.85 -54.08 7.68
CA LEU A 2 -67.52 -53.54 7.95
C LEU A 2 -66.56 -53.80 6.78
N GLY A 3 -65.53 -52.96 6.63
CA GLY A 3 -64.28 -53.27 5.92
C GLY A 3 -63.56 -52.01 5.42
N ARG A 4 -62.63 -51.43 6.20
CA ARG A 4 -61.16 -51.62 6.15
C ARG A 4 -60.47 -51.00 4.90
N GLY A 5 -59.59 -50.01 5.14
CA GLY A 5 -58.60 -49.53 4.17
C GLY A 5 -57.89 -48.25 4.64
N ARG A 6 -56.88 -48.35 5.51
CA ARG A 6 -55.44 -48.21 5.16
C ARG A 6 -54.96 -46.77 4.91
N THR A 7 -54.35 -46.21 5.96
CA THR A 7 -53.03 -45.51 5.99
C THR A 7 -52.71 -44.33 5.06
N ALA A 8 -52.11 -43.29 5.70
CA ALA A 8 -51.33 -42.17 5.14
C ALA A 8 -52.17 -41.12 4.40
N VAL A 9 -52.13 -39.84 4.73
CA VAL A 9 -50.96 -38.96 4.55
C VAL A 9 -50.94 -37.90 5.65
N TRP A 10 -50.01 -38.02 6.58
CA TRP A 10 -49.47 -36.89 7.34
C TRP A 10 -48.01 -36.72 6.92
N LEU A 11 -47.55 -35.47 6.87
CA LEU A 11 -46.21 -34.97 6.54
C LEU A 11 -45.80 -34.96 5.05
N ALA A 12 -45.71 -33.74 4.50
CA ALA A 12 -44.47 -33.23 3.89
C ALA A 12 -44.58 -31.71 3.64
N MET A 13 -44.70 -30.91 4.70
CA MET A 13 -44.19 -29.52 4.66
C MET A 13 -42.85 -29.52 5.39
N ALA A 14 -41.79 -29.90 4.69
CA ALA A 14 -40.43 -29.76 5.17
C ALA A 14 -39.58 -29.14 4.05
N LEU A 15 -39.27 -27.86 4.25
CA LEU A 15 -38.00 -27.22 3.92
C LEU A 15 -37.53 -27.34 2.45
N LEU A 16 -37.99 -26.40 1.62
CA LEU A 16 -37.15 -25.88 0.55
C LEU A 16 -36.72 -24.45 0.89
N ALA A 17 -35.99 -24.29 1.99
CA ALA A 17 -35.06 -23.18 2.13
C ALA A 17 -33.75 -23.64 1.51
N MET A 18 -33.68 -23.62 0.17
CA MET A 18 -32.44 -23.86 -0.55
C MET A 18 -31.51 -22.70 -0.20
N ALA A 19 -30.46 -23.01 0.55
CA ALA A 19 -29.41 -22.07 0.87
C ALA A 19 -28.88 -21.47 -0.43
N LEU A 20 -29.09 -20.16 -0.60
CA LEU A 20 -28.21 -19.34 -1.43
C LEU A 20 -26.87 -19.29 -0.69
N ALA A 21 -26.10 -20.38 -0.78
CA ALA A 21 -24.67 -20.32 -0.57
C ALA A 21 -24.14 -19.50 -1.75
N THR A 22 -24.06 -18.19 -1.57
CA THR A 22 -23.29 -17.32 -2.46
C THR A 22 -21.89 -17.93 -2.52
N ALA A 23 -21.52 -18.46 -3.68
CA ALA A 23 -20.13 -18.76 -3.99
C ALA A 23 -19.36 -17.44 -3.91
N LYS A 24 -18.86 -17.12 -2.72
CA LYS A 24 -18.03 -15.96 -2.49
C LYS A 24 -16.72 -16.27 -3.20
N GLY A 25 -16.48 -15.60 -4.33
CA GLY A 25 -15.21 -15.69 -5.03
C GLY A 25 -14.08 -15.35 -4.05
N GLU A 26 -12.96 -16.04 -4.18
CA GLU A 26 -11.75 -15.74 -3.41
C GLU A 26 -11.35 -14.29 -3.72
N GLU A 27 -11.19 -13.46 -2.68
CA GLU A 27 -10.87 -12.04 -2.86
C GLU A 27 -9.36 -11.83 -2.94
N VAL A 28 -8.59 -12.78 -2.41
CA VAL A 28 -7.13 -12.82 -2.52
C VAL A 28 -6.72 -13.53 -3.82
N VAL A 29 -5.88 -12.86 -4.61
CA VAL A 29 -5.40 -13.42 -5.88
C VAL A 29 -4.40 -14.54 -5.62
N THR A 30 -4.65 -15.74 -6.15
CA THR A 30 -3.68 -16.83 -6.11
C THR A 30 -2.65 -16.67 -7.23
N LEU A 31 -1.38 -16.53 -6.84
CA LEU A 31 -0.25 -16.40 -7.76
C LEU A 31 0.57 -17.68 -7.82
N THR A 32 1.07 -17.95 -9.02
CA THR A 32 1.97 -19.05 -9.36
C THR A 32 3.12 -18.50 -10.20
N GLU A 33 4.16 -19.31 -10.39
CA GLU A 33 5.28 -18.96 -11.28
C GLU A 33 4.83 -18.53 -12.69
N SER A 34 3.72 -19.07 -13.20
CA SER A 34 3.23 -18.76 -14.55
C SER A 34 2.51 -17.41 -14.68
N ASN A 35 1.96 -16.85 -13.60
CA ASN A 35 1.15 -15.62 -13.66
C ASN A 35 1.74 -14.46 -12.85
N PHE A 36 2.76 -14.71 -12.02
CA PHE A 36 3.31 -13.72 -11.10
C PHE A 36 3.80 -12.46 -11.82
N ASP A 37 4.64 -12.61 -12.84
CA ASP A 37 5.24 -11.46 -13.53
C ASP A 37 4.19 -10.63 -14.28
N GLU A 38 3.12 -11.25 -14.78
CA GLU A 38 2.00 -10.54 -15.39
C GLU A 38 1.20 -9.77 -14.33
N ALA A 39 0.93 -10.39 -13.18
CA ALA A 39 0.21 -9.75 -12.09
C ALA A 39 0.95 -8.50 -11.56
N ILE A 40 2.26 -8.57 -11.38
CA ILE A 40 3.09 -7.42 -10.97
C ILE A 40 3.04 -6.31 -12.03
N LYS A 41 3.15 -6.65 -13.32
CA LYS A 41 3.05 -5.64 -14.39
C LYS A 41 1.67 -5.00 -14.47
N LYS A 42 0.61 -5.74 -14.15
CA LYS A 42 -0.77 -5.24 -14.22
C LYS A 42 -1.13 -4.31 -13.07
N HIS A 43 -0.63 -4.58 -11.86
CA HIS A 43 -1.04 -3.86 -10.65
C HIS A 43 0.13 -3.09 -10.05
N SER A 44 -0.05 -1.77 -9.85
CA SER A 44 1.01 -0.89 -9.34
C SER A 44 1.32 -1.08 -7.86
N PHE A 45 0.37 -1.65 -7.10
CA PHE A 45 0.51 -1.89 -5.67
C PHE A 45 -0.12 -3.24 -5.31
N MET A 46 0.72 -4.19 -4.88
CA MET A 46 0.31 -5.55 -4.53
C MET A 46 1.02 -6.02 -3.28
N VAL A 47 0.29 -6.71 -2.40
CA VAL A 47 0.85 -7.41 -1.25
C VAL A 47 0.72 -8.91 -1.49
N VAL A 48 1.82 -9.63 -1.37
CA VAL A 48 1.86 -11.08 -1.57
C VAL A 48 2.19 -11.77 -0.25
N GLU A 49 1.28 -12.62 0.22
CA GLU A 49 1.54 -13.57 1.31
C GLU A 49 2.21 -14.83 0.75
N PHE A 50 3.43 -15.11 1.18
CA PHE A 50 4.08 -16.40 0.99
C PHE A 50 3.75 -17.30 2.19
N TYR A 51 3.02 -18.38 1.94
CA TYR A 51 2.47 -19.24 2.99
C TYR A 51 2.82 -20.71 2.77
N ALA A 52 2.57 -21.52 3.81
CA ALA A 52 2.59 -22.98 3.73
C ALA A 52 1.26 -23.55 4.26
N PRO A 53 0.66 -24.57 3.62
CA PRO A 53 -0.67 -25.09 3.99
C PRO A 53 -0.76 -25.66 5.41
N TRP A 54 0.37 -26.09 5.98
CA TRP A 54 0.46 -26.68 7.32
C TRP A 54 0.81 -25.65 8.41
N CYS A 55 1.16 -24.42 8.06
CA CYS A 55 1.57 -23.39 9.02
C CYS A 55 0.36 -22.83 9.79
N GLY A 56 0.38 -22.94 11.13
CA GLY A 56 -0.69 -22.43 11.99
C GLY A 56 -0.87 -20.90 11.94
N HIS A 57 0.23 -20.16 11.81
CA HIS A 57 0.17 -18.69 11.67
C HIS A 57 -0.45 -18.27 10.33
N CYS A 58 -0.16 -18.97 9.23
CA CYS A 58 -0.80 -18.74 7.94
C CYS A 58 -2.31 -19.01 8.00
N LYS A 59 -2.71 -20.12 8.63
CA LYS A 59 -4.13 -20.45 8.82
C LYS A 59 -4.88 -19.39 9.64
N SER A 60 -4.20 -18.77 10.59
CA SER A 60 -4.77 -17.70 11.42
C SER A 60 -4.89 -16.38 10.65
N LEU A 61 -3.93 -16.08 9.76
CA LEU A 61 -3.91 -14.87 8.95
C LEU A 61 -4.92 -14.93 7.78
N ALA A 62 -5.05 -16.08 7.12
CA ALA A 62 -5.89 -16.25 5.93
C ALA A 62 -7.31 -15.61 6.04
N PRO A 63 -8.11 -15.83 7.10
CA PRO A 63 -9.43 -15.19 7.20
C PRO A 63 -9.38 -13.66 7.34
N GLU A 64 -8.36 -13.12 8.00
CA GLU A 64 -8.18 -11.67 8.14
C GLU A 64 -7.69 -11.05 6.82
N TYR A 65 -6.82 -11.77 6.10
CA TYR A 65 -6.31 -11.37 4.79
C TYR A 65 -7.42 -11.33 3.73
N GLU A 66 -8.32 -12.33 3.71
CA GLU A 66 -9.51 -12.33 2.84
C GLU A 66 -10.48 -11.18 3.17
N LYS A 67 -10.70 -10.89 4.46
CA LYS A 67 -11.54 -9.75 4.88
C LYS A 67 -10.93 -8.43 4.43
N ALA A 68 -9.61 -8.27 4.57
CA ALA A 68 -8.90 -7.08 4.11
C ALA A 68 -8.99 -6.94 2.58
N ALA A 69 -8.80 -8.03 1.83
CA ALA A 69 -8.92 -8.03 0.38
C ALA A 69 -10.33 -7.60 -0.07
N ALA A 70 -11.36 -8.16 0.58
CA ALA A 70 -12.75 -7.77 0.34
C ALA A 70 -13.01 -6.27 0.63
N ALA A 71 -12.43 -5.73 1.70
CA ALA A 71 -12.60 -4.32 2.07
C ALA A 71 -11.87 -3.35 1.15
N LEU A 72 -10.76 -3.79 0.52
CA LEU A 72 -9.95 -2.99 -0.40
C LEU A 72 -10.43 -3.07 -1.85
N LYS A 73 -11.23 -4.08 -2.18
CA LYS A 73 -11.74 -4.28 -3.54
C LYS A 73 -12.55 -3.08 -4.03
N GLY A 74 -12.08 -2.47 -5.11
CA GLY A 74 -12.72 -1.29 -5.71
C GLY A 74 -12.55 0.01 -4.92
N ASP A 75 -11.83 -0.02 -3.79
CA ASP A 75 -11.52 1.18 -3.02
C ASP A 75 -10.39 1.95 -3.72
N LYS A 76 -10.69 3.17 -4.16
CA LYS A 76 -9.75 4.09 -4.81
C LYS A 76 -9.32 5.25 -3.91
N SER A 77 -9.71 5.24 -2.63
CA SER A 77 -9.42 6.32 -1.68
C SER A 77 -7.92 6.52 -1.44
N ALA A 78 -7.11 5.48 -1.64
CA ALA A 78 -5.66 5.57 -1.57
C ALA A 78 -5.00 6.13 -2.85
N GLY A 79 -5.76 6.46 -3.90
CA GLY A 79 -5.23 6.97 -5.17
C GLY A 79 -4.77 5.90 -6.16
N GLN A 80 -4.68 4.64 -5.75
CA GLN A 80 -4.45 3.48 -6.61
C GLN A 80 -5.15 2.24 -6.06
N GLU A 81 -5.29 1.20 -6.88
CA GLU A 81 -5.84 -0.09 -6.49
C GLU A 81 -4.83 -0.87 -5.63
N ILE A 82 -5.30 -1.47 -4.53
CA ILE A 82 -4.49 -2.32 -3.64
C ILE A 82 -4.91 -3.76 -3.86
N ILE A 83 -3.98 -4.59 -4.34
CA ILE A 83 -4.23 -6.04 -4.53
C ILE A 83 -3.62 -6.84 -3.40
N LEU A 84 -4.39 -7.75 -2.82
CA LEU A 84 -3.88 -8.78 -1.93
C LEU A 84 -3.81 -10.09 -2.71
N ALA A 85 -2.66 -10.73 -2.62
CA ALA A 85 -2.34 -11.97 -3.30
C ALA A 85 -1.64 -12.95 -2.36
N LYS A 86 -1.59 -14.22 -2.76
CA LYS A 86 -0.91 -15.28 -2.03
C LYS A 86 -0.17 -16.24 -2.96
N VAL A 87 0.90 -16.82 -2.44
CA VAL A 87 1.73 -17.84 -3.10
C VAL A 87 1.96 -18.98 -2.12
N ASP A 88 1.64 -20.21 -2.54
CA ASP A 88 2.06 -21.40 -1.80
C ASP A 88 3.55 -21.63 -2.04
N ALA A 89 4.36 -21.21 -1.08
CA ALA A 89 5.81 -21.29 -1.14
C ALA A 89 6.33 -22.74 -1.04
N THR A 90 5.49 -23.71 -0.69
CA THR A 90 5.86 -25.13 -0.67
C THR A 90 5.82 -25.76 -2.06
N VAL A 91 5.05 -25.15 -2.98
CA VAL A 91 4.89 -25.54 -4.38
C VAL A 91 5.74 -24.65 -5.29
N GLU A 92 5.58 -23.33 -5.18
CA GLU A 92 6.23 -22.32 -6.03
C GLU A 92 7.64 -21.97 -5.49
N ARG A 93 8.54 -22.95 -5.55
CA ARG A 93 9.88 -22.85 -4.96
C ARG A 93 10.74 -21.78 -5.62
N ASN A 94 10.62 -21.55 -6.93
CA ASN A 94 11.44 -20.55 -7.61
C ASN A 94 11.07 -19.13 -7.13
N LEU A 95 9.78 -18.85 -6.89
CA LEU A 95 9.36 -17.58 -6.29
C LEU A 95 9.88 -17.44 -4.86
N SER A 96 9.84 -18.53 -4.09
CA SER A 96 10.32 -18.54 -2.70
C SER A 96 11.82 -18.24 -2.62
N GLU A 97 12.63 -18.84 -3.50
CA GLU A 97 14.06 -18.59 -3.60
C GLU A 97 14.35 -17.17 -4.10
N LYS A 98 13.69 -16.74 -5.19
CA LYS A 98 13.84 -15.40 -5.79
C LYS A 98 13.63 -14.29 -4.77
N PHE A 99 12.69 -14.47 -3.86
CA PHE A 99 12.35 -13.46 -2.84
C PHE A 99 12.92 -13.77 -1.45
N GLY A 100 13.77 -14.80 -1.31
CA GLY A 100 14.44 -15.13 -0.06
C GLY A 100 13.48 -15.48 1.09
N ILE A 101 12.44 -16.26 0.81
CA ILE A 101 11.42 -16.63 1.80
C ILE A 101 11.98 -17.71 2.74
N GLY A 102 12.41 -17.28 3.95
CA GLY A 102 12.97 -18.17 4.98
C GLY A 102 11.98 -18.70 6.02
N GLY A 103 10.74 -18.19 6.03
CA GLY A 103 9.73 -18.56 7.04
C GLY A 103 8.32 -18.13 6.66
N PHE A 104 7.32 -18.63 7.39
CA PHE A 104 5.91 -18.42 7.06
C PHE A 104 5.08 -17.87 8.24
N PRO A 105 4.10 -17.00 7.98
CA PRO A 105 3.90 -16.27 6.73
C PRO A 105 4.97 -15.18 6.56
N THR A 106 5.40 -14.95 5.32
CA THR A 106 6.19 -13.77 4.93
C THR A 106 5.36 -12.94 3.96
N LEU A 107 5.18 -11.65 4.25
CA LEU A 107 4.41 -10.75 3.40
C LEU A 107 5.34 -9.72 2.77
N LYS A 108 5.25 -9.58 1.45
CA LYS A 108 6.03 -8.60 0.69
C LYS A 108 5.13 -7.65 -0.08
N ILE A 109 5.53 -6.39 -0.13
CA ILE A 109 4.83 -5.32 -0.84
C ILE A 109 5.61 -5.02 -2.12
N PHE A 110 4.91 -5.16 -3.24
CA PHE A 110 5.36 -4.87 -4.58
C PHE A 110 4.73 -3.54 -5.01
N GLU A 111 5.57 -2.58 -5.37
CA GLU A 111 5.16 -1.22 -5.72
C GLU A 111 5.73 -0.88 -7.11
N ASN A 112 5.08 0.04 -7.83
CA ASN A 112 5.56 0.59 -9.10
C ASN A 112 5.73 -0.43 -10.24
N HIS A 113 4.92 -1.50 -10.25
CA HIS A 113 5.01 -2.57 -11.26
C HIS A 113 6.37 -3.28 -11.29
N ASP A 114 7.12 -3.23 -10.18
CA ASP A 114 8.47 -3.78 -10.09
C ASP A 114 8.56 -4.87 -9.00
N ALA A 115 9.24 -5.95 -9.36
CA ALA A 115 9.55 -7.06 -8.46
C ALA A 115 11.04 -7.14 -8.08
N SER A 116 11.86 -6.19 -8.52
CA SER A 116 13.31 -6.22 -8.25
C SER A 116 13.63 -6.00 -6.77
N SER A 117 12.86 -5.14 -6.09
CA SER A 117 13.15 -4.68 -4.72
C SER A 117 11.87 -4.53 -3.89
N PRO A 118 11.11 -5.62 -3.63
CA PRO A 118 9.92 -5.55 -2.80
C PRO A 118 10.28 -5.23 -1.34
N SER A 119 9.42 -4.46 -0.67
CA SER A 119 9.58 -4.17 0.76
C SER A 119 8.87 -5.20 1.62
N GLU A 120 9.29 -5.35 2.88
CA GLU A 120 8.59 -6.23 3.82
C GLU A 120 7.35 -5.54 4.40
N TYR A 121 6.29 -6.31 4.58
CA TYR A 121 5.11 -5.85 5.30
C TYR A 121 5.36 -5.94 6.81
N ALA A 122 5.33 -4.78 7.48
CA ALA A 122 5.54 -4.66 8.93
C ALA A 122 4.29 -4.17 9.68
N GLY A 123 3.11 -4.26 9.07
CA GLY A 123 1.86 -3.81 9.66
C GLY A 123 1.17 -4.87 10.55
N PRO A 124 0.01 -4.52 11.13
CA PRO A 124 -0.82 -5.45 11.89
C PRO A 124 -1.36 -6.63 11.05
N ARG A 125 -1.81 -7.70 11.70
CA ARG A 125 -2.29 -8.92 11.01
C ARG A 125 -3.80 -9.15 11.10
N ASP A 126 -4.52 -8.25 11.74
CA ASP A 126 -5.98 -8.19 11.68
C ASP A 126 -6.46 -7.39 10.45
N ALA A 127 -7.67 -7.67 9.98
CA ALA A 127 -8.16 -7.10 8.72
C ALA A 127 -8.17 -5.57 8.71
N THR A 128 -8.59 -4.94 9.82
CA THR A 128 -8.65 -3.47 9.93
C THR A 128 -7.25 -2.88 9.86
N GLY A 129 -6.31 -3.42 10.64
CA GLY A 129 -4.92 -2.95 10.63
C GLY A 129 -4.22 -3.16 9.29
N ILE A 130 -4.54 -4.24 8.56
CA ILE A 130 -4.07 -4.45 7.18
C ILE A 130 -4.58 -3.35 6.26
N VAL A 131 -5.89 -3.10 6.26
CA VAL A 131 -6.53 -2.07 5.43
C VAL A 131 -5.92 -0.70 5.70
N ASP A 132 -5.83 -0.28 6.96
CA ASP A 132 -5.32 1.04 7.33
C ASP A 132 -3.84 1.21 6.97
N TYR A 133 -3.03 0.18 7.23
CA TYR A 133 -1.61 0.19 6.86
C TYR A 133 -1.43 0.31 5.34
N LEU A 134 -2.18 -0.48 4.57
CA LEU A 134 -2.03 -0.49 3.11
C LEU A 134 -2.60 0.76 2.46
N LYS A 135 -3.70 1.34 2.96
CA LYS A 135 -4.19 2.63 2.48
C LYS A 135 -3.19 3.75 2.72
N LYS A 136 -2.56 3.76 3.90
CA LYS A 136 -1.49 4.71 4.22
C LYS A 136 -0.26 4.50 3.32
N ARG A 137 0.08 3.26 2.99
CA ARG A 137 1.21 2.93 2.13
C ARG A 137 0.93 3.25 0.65
N ALA A 138 -0.22 2.86 0.14
CA ALA A 138 -0.62 3.07 -1.25
C ALA A 138 -1.06 4.51 -1.54
N GLY A 139 -1.31 5.32 -0.50
CA GLY A 139 -1.62 6.74 -0.56
C GLY A 139 -0.67 7.53 -1.47
N PRO A 140 -1.07 8.73 -1.92
CA PRO A 140 -0.27 9.53 -2.84
C PRO A 140 1.12 9.78 -2.26
N ALA A 141 2.14 9.47 -3.06
CA ALA A 141 3.54 9.60 -2.68
C ALA A 141 3.91 11.02 -2.22
N SER A 142 3.22 12.01 -2.78
CA SER A 142 3.34 13.42 -2.47
C SER A 142 1.98 13.97 -2.05
N ARG A 143 1.89 14.56 -0.85
CA ARG A 143 0.64 15.16 -0.35
C ARG A 143 0.39 16.50 -1.03
N GLU A 144 -0.80 16.70 -1.60
CA GLU A 144 -1.22 18.03 -2.06
C GLU A 144 -1.62 18.88 -0.85
N ILE A 145 -1.03 20.07 -0.73
CA ILE A 145 -1.31 21.00 0.37
C ILE A 145 -2.16 22.15 -0.17
N THR A 146 -3.38 22.25 0.34
CA THR A 146 -4.40 23.17 -0.19
C THR A 146 -4.71 24.33 0.75
N SER A 147 -4.21 24.31 1.98
CA SER A 147 -4.42 25.33 3.01
C SER A 147 -3.16 25.62 3.81
N ASP A 148 -3.14 26.77 4.52
CA ASP A 148 -2.07 27.09 5.46
C ASP A 148 -2.12 26.20 6.71
N ALA A 149 -3.31 25.76 7.13
CA ALA A 149 -3.48 24.82 8.23
C ALA A 149 -2.82 23.46 7.92
N ASP A 150 -3.04 22.92 6.72
CA ASP A 150 -2.37 21.69 6.26
C ASP A 150 -0.86 21.84 6.21
N ALA A 151 -0.37 22.99 5.75
CA ALA A 151 1.05 23.28 5.69
C ALA A 151 1.69 23.28 7.10
N LYS A 152 1.07 24.00 8.04
CA LYS A 152 1.52 24.07 9.44
C LYS A 152 1.49 22.70 10.11
N ASP A 153 0.40 21.95 9.97
CA ASP A 153 0.28 20.58 10.51
C ASP A 153 1.38 19.67 9.97
N LEU A 154 1.69 19.76 8.67
CA LEU A 154 2.74 18.97 8.06
C LEU A 154 4.11 19.32 8.66
N MET A 155 4.43 20.62 8.77
CA MET A 155 5.67 21.11 9.39
C MET A 155 5.80 20.71 10.86
N GLU A 156 4.71 20.70 11.62
CA GLU A 156 4.70 20.30 13.02
C GLU A 156 4.91 18.80 13.21
N LYS A 157 4.39 17.96 12.33
CA LYS A 157 4.49 16.50 12.49
C LYS A 157 5.78 15.89 11.95
N ASN A 158 6.48 16.58 11.05
CA ASN A 158 7.58 15.97 10.29
C ASN A 158 8.89 16.78 10.45
N PRO A 159 10.03 16.12 10.75
CA PRO A 159 11.30 16.81 10.94
C PRO A 159 11.91 17.34 9.63
N VAL A 160 11.64 16.66 8.51
CA VAL A 160 12.11 17.00 7.17
C VAL A 160 10.99 16.82 6.15
N ILE A 161 10.75 17.84 5.33
CA ILE A 161 9.73 17.85 4.27
C ILE A 161 10.37 18.40 2.99
N VAL A 162 10.06 17.80 1.85
CA VAL A 162 10.44 18.35 0.53
C VAL A 162 9.18 18.78 -0.20
N VAL A 163 9.11 20.06 -0.56
CA VAL A 163 7.94 20.72 -1.16
C VAL A 163 8.24 21.14 -2.59
N ASN A 164 7.44 20.69 -3.54
CA ASN A 164 7.41 21.23 -4.90
C ASN A 164 6.31 22.30 -5.01
N SER A 165 6.67 23.53 -5.35
CA SER A 165 5.72 24.61 -5.62
C SER A 165 5.17 24.51 -7.06
N GLY A 166 4.21 23.63 -7.21
CA GLY A 166 3.55 23.31 -8.48
C GLY A 166 2.61 22.13 -8.32
N LYS A 167 2.24 21.54 -9.46
CA LYS A 167 1.54 20.26 -9.49
C LYS A 167 2.55 19.12 -9.40
N ALA A 168 2.13 17.96 -8.90
CA ALA A 168 2.92 16.75 -8.99
C ALA A 168 2.88 16.22 -10.44
N ASP A 169 4.00 16.31 -11.14
CA ASP A 169 4.17 15.63 -12.43
C ASP A 169 4.65 14.18 -12.23
N SER A 170 4.81 13.44 -13.32
CA SER A 170 5.25 12.05 -13.29
C SER A 170 6.65 11.88 -12.69
N THR A 171 7.56 12.83 -12.93
CA THR A 171 8.92 12.80 -12.42
C THR A 171 8.92 12.99 -10.90
N TRP A 172 8.23 14.01 -10.41
CA TRP A 172 8.04 14.28 -8.98
C TRP A 172 7.41 13.09 -8.26
N THR A 173 6.33 12.55 -8.82
CA THR A 173 5.62 11.39 -8.26
C THR A 173 6.53 10.16 -8.19
N SER A 174 7.33 9.91 -9.23
CA SER A 174 8.28 8.80 -9.27
C SER A 174 9.38 8.94 -8.22
N ILE A 175 9.92 10.15 -8.04
CA ILE A 175 10.93 10.42 -7.02
C ILE A 175 10.33 10.22 -5.62
N ALA A 176 9.18 10.86 -5.36
CA ALA A 176 8.48 10.75 -4.09
C ALA A 176 8.16 9.29 -3.72
N ASN A 177 7.72 8.49 -4.69
CA ASN A 177 7.51 7.04 -4.48
C ASN A 177 8.80 6.33 -4.09
N SER A 178 9.89 6.55 -4.82
CA SER A 178 11.17 5.89 -4.56
C SER A 178 11.84 6.30 -3.24
N MET A 179 11.42 7.42 -2.65
CA MET A 179 11.98 7.98 -1.42
C MET A 179 10.90 8.20 -0.35
N ARG A 180 9.78 7.47 -0.44
CA ARG A 180 8.60 7.64 0.44
C ARG A 180 8.89 7.39 1.91
N ASP A 181 9.90 6.59 2.20
CA ASP A 181 10.32 6.22 3.56
C ASP A 181 11.47 7.08 4.09
N VAL A 182 11.95 8.02 3.27
CA VAL A 182 13.14 8.82 3.55
C VAL A 182 12.77 10.18 4.12
N VAL A 183 11.83 10.86 3.47
CA VAL A 183 11.33 12.18 3.84
C VAL A 183 9.86 12.28 3.45
N VAL A 184 9.16 13.27 4.02
CA VAL A 184 7.80 13.57 3.59
C VAL A 184 7.83 14.43 2.34
N TRP A 185 7.12 13.98 1.30
CA TRP A 185 6.98 14.70 0.04
C TRP A 185 5.64 15.42 -0.02
N ALA A 186 5.68 16.69 -0.44
CA ALA A 186 4.50 17.51 -0.59
C ALA A 186 4.58 18.36 -1.86
N HIS A 187 3.42 18.79 -2.33
CA HIS A 187 3.33 19.72 -3.44
C HIS A 187 2.16 20.66 -3.25
N THR A 188 2.28 21.87 -3.80
CA THR A 188 1.20 22.84 -3.72
C THR A 188 1.32 23.89 -4.81
N SER A 189 0.17 24.27 -5.38
CA SER A 189 0.02 25.49 -6.18
C SER A 189 -0.77 26.58 -5.44
N ASN A 190 -1.13 26.32 -4.17
CA ASN A 190 -1.89 27.24 -3.33
C ASN A 190 -0.96 28.29 -2.71
N LYS A 191 -1.27 29.57 -2.93
CA LYS A 191 -0.41 30.69 -2.48
C LYS A 191 -0.32 30.80 -0.96
N GLN A 192 -1.41 30.54 -0.25
CA GLN A 192 -1.46 30.58 1.21
C GLN A 192 -0.60 29.46 1.82
N ALA A 193 -0.69 28.25 1.28
CA ALA A 193 0.17 27.13 1.67
C ALA A 193 1.65 27.43 1.39
N MET A 194 1.99 27.97 0.20
CA MET A 194 3.36 28.38 -0.12
C MET A 194 3.88 29.44 0.86
N SER A 195 3.08 30.46 1.18
CA SER A 195 3.45 31.47 2.18
C SER A 195 3.63 30.87 3.57
N ALA A 196 2.79 29.92 3.99
CA ALA A 196 2.92 29.24 5.27
C ALA A 196 4.21 28.40 5.36
N PHE A 197 4.58 27.73 4.27
CA PHE A 197 5.85 27.01 4.17
C PHE A 197 7.09 27.91 4.02
N GLY A 198 6.91 29.18 3.62
CA GLY A 198 8.03 30.05 3.22
C GLY A 198 8.64 29.68 1.86
N VAL A 199 7.88 29.00 0.99
CA VAL A 199 8.34 28.50 -0.31
C VAL A 199 7.98 29.49 -1.43
N LYS A 200 8.91 29.70 -2.38
CA LYS A 200 8.70 30.54 -3.57
C LYS A 200 8.06 29.73 -4.69
N SER A 201 7.30 30.37 -5.56
CA SER A 201 6.72 29.70 -6.73
C SER A 201 7.80 29.20 -7.69
N GLY A 202 7.63 27.99 -8.23
CA GLY A 202 8.55 27.41 -9.21
C GLY A 202 9.84 26.82 -8.61
N THR A 203 9.91 26.62 -7.29
CA THR A 203 11.04 25.97 -6.61
C THR A 203 10.66 24.61 -6.01
N ILE A 204 11.65 23.73 -5.94
CA ILE A 204 11.65 22.60 -4.98
C ILE A 204 12.42 23.06 -3.74
N THR A 205 11.86 22.83 -2.55
CA THR A 205 12.43 23.33 -1.29
C THR A 205 12.37 22.26 -0.21
N MET A 206 13.48 22.04 0.47
CA MET A 206 13.54 21.22 1.68
C MET A 206 13.35 22.11 2.91
N LEU A 207 12.43 21.72 3.77
CA LEU A 207 12.15 22.34 5.06
C LEU A 207 12.59 21.40 6.18
N LYS A 208 13.33 21.93 7.15
CA LYS A 208 13.92 21.16 8.26
C LYS A 208 13.64 21.84 9.59
N LYS A 209 13.54 21.04 10.66
CA LYS A 209 13.44 21.53 12.04
C LYS A 209 14.79 21.82 12.70
N PHE A 210 15.88 21.41 12.07
CA PHE A 210 17.25 21.52 12.54
C PHE A 210 18.14 22.18 11.46
N ASP A 211 19.33 22.59 11.86
CA ASP A 211 20.33 23.28 11.01
C ASP A 211 19.72 24.43 10.19
N GLU A 212 20.12 24.52 8.91
CA GLU A 212 19.50 25.37 7.91
C GLU A 212 18.07 24.91 7.64
N LYS A 213 17.11 25.63 8.24
CA LYS A 213 15.67 25.29 8.22
C LYS A 213 15.05 25.25 6.83
N THR A 214 15.67 25.87 5.83
CA THR A 214 15.12 25.99 4.48
C THR A 214 16.26 25.92 3.47
N VAL A 215 16.25 24.90 2.62
CA VAL A 215 17.23 24.72 1.55
C VAL A 215 16.49 24.65 0.21
N VAL A 216 16.83 25.53 -0.72
CA VAL A 216 16.18 25.60 -2.04
C VAL A 216 17.01 24.82 -3.07
N TYR A 217 16.36 23.90 -3.78
CA TYR A 217 16.98 23.18 -4.89
C TYR A 217 17.12 24.11 -6.10
N SER A 218 18.33 24.20 -6.66
CA SER A 218 18.69 25.09 -7.77
C SER A 218 18.85 24.38 -9.12
N GLY A 219 18.71 23.06 -9.16
CA GLY A 219 18.89 22.27 -10.38
C GLY A 219 17.64 22.10 -11.23
N SER A 220 17.71 21.23 -12.24
CA SER A 220 16.56 20.94 -13.12
C SER A 220 15.50 20.12 -12.40
N HIS A 221 14.24 20.57 -12.46
CA HIS A 221 13.11 19.85 -11.87
C HIS A 221 12.78 18.53 -12.58
N SER A 222 13.31 18.31 -13.79
CA SER A 222 13.15 17.06 -14.54
C SER A 222 14.25 16.03 -14.28
N ASP A 223 15.31 16.40 -13.54
CA ASP A 223 16.45 15.51 -13.29
C ASP A 223 16.26 14.76 -11.97
N ALA A 224 15.64 13.58 -12.06
CA ALA A 224 15.34 12.75 -10.90
C ALA A 224 16.58 12.40 -10.08
N LYS A 225 17.74 12.17 -10.73
CA LYS A 225 18.97 11.83 -10.00
C LYS A 225 19.42 13.01 -9.15
N LYS A 226 19.48 14.22 -9.72
CA LYS A 226 19.91 15.40 -8.97
C LYS A 226 18.98 15.77 -7.83
N ILE A 227 17.67 15.56 -7.98
CA ILE A 227 16.72 15.80 -6.89
C ILE A 227 16.96 14.78 -5.76
N LYS A 228 17.15 13.50 -6.09
CA LYS A 228 17.46 12.46 -5.08
C LYS A 228 18.77 12.75 -4.35
N ASP A 229 19.81 13.13 -5.10
CA ASP A 229 21.12 13.49 -4.55
C ASP A 229 20.99 14.69 -3.59
N PHE A 230 20.28 15.75 -4.01
CA PHE A 230 19.97 16.91 -3.17
C PHE A 230 19.29 16.51 -1.85
N VAL A 231 18.29 15.61 -1.92
CA VAL A 231 17.60 15.13 -0.71
C VAL A 231 18.52 14.33 0.19
N ASN A 232 19.33 13.41 -0.36
CA ASN A 232 20.27 12.60 0.40
C ASN A 232 21.31 13.46 1.12
N GLU A 233 21.81 14.50 0.46
CA GLU A 233 22.85 15.38 0.99
C GLU A 233 22.35 16.25 2.16
N HIS A 234 21.12 16.78 2.07
CA HIS A 234 20.67 17.82 3.00
C HIS A 234 19.71 17.34 4.10
N ARG A 235 19.19 16.10 4.02
CA ARG A 235 18.16 15.60 4.96
C ARG A 235 18.68 15.25 6.36
N VAL A 236 19.99 15.11 6.54
CA VAL A 236 20.61 14.68 7.80
C VAL A 236 21.08 15.89 8.61
N GLU A 237 21.10 15.74 9.93
CA GLU A 237 21.59 16.77 10.85
C GLU A 237 23.13 16.82 10.82
N ILE A 238 23.68 18.03 10.76
CA ILE A 238 25.13 18.27 10.75
C ILE A 238 25.67 17.89 12.15
N GLY A 239 26.26 16.70 12.26
CA GLY A 239 26.87 16.21 13.51
C GLY A 239 26.55 14.78 13.89
N PHE A 240 25.64 14.10 13.17
CA PHE A 240 25.28 12.70 13.41
C PHE A 240 26.21 11.67 12.73
N PHE A 241 27.34 12.10 12.18
CA PHE A 241 28.42 11.24 11.68
C PHE A 241 29.49 11.07 12.76
N PHE A 242 29.24 10.21 13.76
CA PHE A 242 30.26 9.62 14.63
C PHE A 242 29.86 8.20 15.00
#